data_AF-A0A2D3WEA0-F1
#
_entry.id   AF-A0A2D3WEA0-F1
#
_cell.length_a   1.000
_cell.length_b   1.000
_cell.length_c   1.000
_cell.angle_alpha   90.00
_cell.angle_beta   90.00
_cell.angle_gamma   90.00
#
_symmetry.space_group_name_H-M   'P 1'
#
loop_
_entity.id
_entity.type
_entity.pdbx_description
1 polymer ?
#
loop_
_entity_poly.entity_id
_entity_poly.type
_entity_poly.pdbx_seq_one_letter_code
_entity_poly.pdbx_strand_id
1 'polypeptide(L)'
;MQSERKKIIRFALDYNIEDINTYAGYKGDLVVKIVSKDIDAIAEIQRYANGLDILDVVVKHNPHLMIYELFCVTEDKAAYHLKNEKFDHKEHSKHDVWDKGLPED
;
A
#
# COMPACT_ATOMS: atom_id res chain seq x y z
N MET A 1 -10.68 -4.42 14.09
CA MET A 1 -11.10 -3.42 13.09
C MET A 1 -10.81 -3.98 11.71
N GLN A 2 -11.80 -4.12 10.83
CA GLN A 2 -11.53 -4.48 9.43
C GLN A 2 -10.88 -3.26 8.77
N SER A 3 -9.69 -3.45 8.17
CA SER A 3 -9.00 -2.36 7.46
C SER A 3 -9.89 -1.79 6.36
N GLU A 4 -9.82 -0.48 6.16
CA GLU A 4 -10.56 0.30 5.18
C GLU A 4 -10.48 -0.35 3.79
N ARG A 5 -9.30 -0.89 3.45
CA ARG A 5 -9.07 -1.75 2.28
C ARG A 5 -10.07 -2.89 2.11
N LYS A 6 -10.34 -3.67 3.16
CA LYS A 6 -11.30 -4.79 3.07
C LYS A 6 -12.72 -4.30 2.77
N LYS A 7 -13.09 -3.12 3.29
CA LYS A 7 -14.39 -2.50 3.01
C LYS A 7 -14.49 -2.10 1.55
N ILE A 8 -13.46 -1.45 1.00
CA ILE A 8 -13.39 -1.06 -0.41
C ILE A 8 -13.47 -2.28 -1.33
N ILE A 9 -12.67 -3.33 -1.05
CA ILE A 9 -12.70 -4.57 -1.85
C ILE A 9 -14.08 -5.21 -1.81
N ARG A 10 -14.68 -5.32 -0.61
CA ARG A 10 -16.02 -5.92 -0.48
C ARG A 10 -17.08 -5.12 -1.23
N PHE A 11 -17.05 -3.80 -1.17
CA PHE A 11 -17.97 -2.94 -1.90
C PHE A 11 -17.79 -3.07 -3.42
N ALA A 12 -16.54 -3.17 -3.88
CA ALA A 12 -16.24 -3.32 -5.31
C ALA A 12 -16.72 -4.65 -5.91
N LEU A 13 -16.77 -5.72 -5.10
CA LEU A 13 -17.24 -7.04 -5.55
C LEU A 13 -18.73 -7.08 -5.95
N ASP A 14 -19.51 -6.06 -5.58
CA ASP A 14 -20.91 -5.93 -6.01
C ASP A 14 -21.04 -5.37 -7.44
N TYR A 15 -19.93 -5.00 -8.08
CA TYR A 15 -19.88 -4.42 -9.43
C TYR A 15 -19.18 -5.34 -10.43
N ASN A 16 -19.41 -5.09 -11.72
CA ASN A 16 -18.71 -5.77 -12.79
C ASN A 16 -17.28 -5.20 -12.94
N ILE A 17 -16.33 -5.83 -12.26
CA ILE A 17 -14.92 -5.45 -12.25
C ILE A 17 -14.10 -6.52 -12.98
N GLU A 18 -13.04 -6.08 -13.65
CA GLU A 18 -12.13 -6.96 -14.39
C GLU A 18 -11.04 -7.52 -13.47
N ASP A 19 -10.56 -6.70 -12.53
CA ASP A 19 -9.46 -7.09 -11.65
C ASP A 19 -9.42 -6.27 -10.34
N ILE A 20 -8.91 -6.88 -9.28
CA ILE A 20 -8.54 -6.23 -8.01
C ILE A 20 -7.15 -6.68 -7.59
N ASN A 21 -6.24 -5.73 -7.43
CA ASN A 21 -4.90 -5.99 -6.91
C ASN A 21 -4.60 -5.15 -5.68
N THR A 22 -3.71 -5.67 -4.82
CA THR A 22 -3.19 -4.93 -3.66
C THR A 22 -1.68 -4.87 -3.71
N TYR A 23 -1.12 -3.68 -3.53
CA TYR A 23 0.32 -3.44 -3.56
C TYR A 23 0.79 -2.79 -2.26
N ALA A 24 2.02 -3.07 -1.86
CA ALA A 24 2.74 -2.24 -0.90
C ALA A 24 3.23 -0.97 -1.62
N GLY A 25 2.85 0.19 -1.10
CA GLY A 25 3.28 1.50 -1.54
C GLY A 25 4.56 1.97 -0.84
N TYR A 26 5.01 3.15 -1.22
CA TYR A 26 6.18 3.79 -0.61
C TYR A 26 5.86 4.24 0.83
N LYS A 27 6.85 4.22 1.74
CA LYS A 27 6.72 4.69 3.15
C LYS A 27 5.65 3.99 4.01
N GLY A 28 5.27 2.76 3.68
CA GLY A 28 4.28 2.03 4.46
C GLY A 28 2.84 2.37 4.07
N ASP A 29 2.61 2.81 2.83
CA ASP A 29 1.26 2.87 2.27
C ASP A 29 0.87 1.50 1.70
N LEU A 30 -0.43 1.22 1.61
CA LEU A 30 -1.01 0.06 0.95
C LEU A 30 -2.00 0.54 -0.09
N VAL A 31 -1.79 0.14 -1.33
CA VAL A 31 -2.59 0.57 -2.48
C VAL A 31 -3.53 -0.56 -2.91
N VAL A 32 -4.80 -0.24 -3.13
CA VAL A 32 -5.78 -1.11 -3.78
C VAL A 32 -6.03 -0.58 -5.17
N LYS A 33 -5.76 -1.39 -6.19
CA LYS A 33 -6.09 -1.10 -7.58
C LYS A 33 -7.33 -1.90 -7.97
N ILE A 34 -8.34 -1.21 -8.47
CA ILE A 34 -9.56 -1.81 -9.04
C ILE A 34 -9.63 -1.43 -10.51
N VAL A 35 -9.88 -2.40 -11.38
CA VAL A 35 -9.97 -2.19 -12.82
C VAL A 35 -11.37 -2.56 -13.29
N SER A 36 -11.98 -1.69 -14.09
CA SER A 36 -13.24 -1.98 -14.77
C SER A 36 -13.32 -1.26 -16.12
N LYS A 37 -14.11 -1.79 -17.05
CA LYS A 37 -14.51 -1.09 -18.28
C LYS A 37 -15.70 -0.15 -18.04
N ASP A 38 -16.39 -0.31 -16.93
CA ASP A 38 -17.57 0.47 -16.55
C ASP A 38 -17.16 1.69 -15.71
N ILE A 39 -17.35 2.88 -16.27
CA ILE A 39 -17.05 4.14 -15.59
C ILE A 39 -18.03 4.43 -14.44
N ASP A 40 -19.28 3.98 -14.54
CA ASP A 40 -20.29 4.23 -13.52
C ASP A 40 -19.97 3.42 -12.26
N ALA A 41 -19.56 2.16 -12.45
CA ALA A 41 -19.03 1.32 -11.37
C ALA A 41 -17.82 1.99 -10.69
N ILE A 42 -16.85 2.50 -11.47
CA ILE A 42 -15.67 3.18 -10.92
C ILE A 42 -16.07 4.46 -10.16
N ALA A 43 -17.03 5.23 -10.66
CA ALA A 43 -17.51 6.44 -10.01
C ALA A 43 -18.25 6.18 -8.69
N GLU A 44 -19.01 5.09 -8.60
CA GLU A 44 -19.66 4.66 -7.35
C GLU A 44 -18.64 4.16 -6.32
N ILE A 45 -17.69 3.31 -6.76
CA ILE A 45 -16.62 2.82 -5.88
C ILE A 45 -15.72 3.97 -5.41
N GLN A 46 -15.40 4.94 -6.28
CA GLN A 46 -14.66 6.14 -5.94
C GLN A 46 -15.40 6.97 -4.87
N ARG A 47 -16.71 7.21 -5.06
CA ARG A 47 -17.52 7.93 -4.07
C ARG A 47 -17.53 7.21 -2.72
N TYR A 48 -17.68 5.89 -2.73
CA TYR A 48 -17.60 5.10 -1.51
C TYR A 48 -16.24 5.22 -0.82
N ALA A 49 -15.14 5.08 -1.58
CA ALA A 49 -13.78 5.16 -1.05
C ALA A 49 -13.45 6.56 -0.49
N ASN A 50 -13.87 7.63 -1.16
CA ASN A 50 -13.73 9.01 -0.68
C ASN A 50 -14.49 9.29 0.62
N GLY A 51 -15.51 8.49 0.95
CA GLY A 51 -16.23 8.56 2.22
C GLY A 51 -15.50 7.87 3.38
N LEU A 52 -14.37 7.21 3.11
CA LEU A 52 -13.55 6.56 4.13
C LEU A 52 -12.38 7.45 4.54
N ASP A 53 -11.88 7.23 5.74
CA ASP A 53 -10.67 7.86 6.27
C ASP A 53 -9.41 7.17 5.68
N ILE A 54 -9.13 7.47 4.41
CA ILE A 54 -7.99 6.93 3.65
C ILE A 54 -7.18 8.08 3.03
N LEU A 55 -5.94 7.79 2.63
CA LEU A 55 -5.00 8.83 2.22
C LEU A 55 -5.38 9.50 0.91
N ASP A 56 -5.75 8.71 -0.09
CA ASP A 56 -6.03 9.22 -1.43
C ASP A 56 -6.84 8.23 -2.28
N VAL A 57 -7.54 8.77 -3.28
CA VAL A 57 -8.30 8.02 -4.28
C VAL A 57 -8.11 8.64 -5.66
N VAL A 58 -7.46 7.90 -6.56
CA VAL A 58 -7.12 8.38 -7.91
C VAL A 58 -7.74 7.50 -8.97
N VAL A 59 -8.37 8.11 -9.98
CA VAL A 59 -8.87 7.41 -11.17
C VAL A 59 -7.97 7.71 -12.36
N LYS A 60 -7.61 6.68 -13.11
CA LYS A 60 -6.90 6.80 -14.39
C LYS A 60 -7.72 6.11 -15.48
N HIS A 61 -7.75 6.72 -16.66
CA HIS A 61 -8.31 6.10 -17.86
C HIS A 61 -7.17 5.64 -18.75
N ASN A 62 -7.18 4.37 -19.14
CA ASN A 62 -6.27 3.83 -20.15
C ASN A 62 -7.05 3.63 -21.46
N PRO A 63 -7.00 4.59 -22.40
CA PRO A 63 -7.79 4.55 -23.62
C PRO A 63 -7.38 3.41 -24.56
N HIS A 64 -6.13 2.94 -24.50
CA HIS A 64 -5.65 1.85 -25.35
C HIS A 64 -6.27 0.50 -25.00
N LEU A 65 -6.60 0.30 -23.72
CA LEU A 65 -7.22 -0.92 -23.22
C LEU A 65 -8.73 -0.74 -22.95
N MET A 66 -9.26 0.48 -23.14
CA MET A 66 -10.64 0.86 -22.81
C MET A 66 -11.03 0.47 -21.37
N ILE A 67 -10.09 0.66 -20.43
CA ILE A 67 -10.29 0.38 -19.00
C ILE A 67 -10.06 1.61 -18.16
N TYR A 68 -10.74 1.64 -17.03
CA TYR A 68 -10.56 2.58 -15.95
C TYR A 68 -9.89 1.87 -14.77
N GLU A 69 -8.94 2.56 -14.16
CA GLU A 69 -8.16 2.08 -13.02
C GLU A 69 -8.40 3.02 -11.84
N LEU A 70 -8.95 2.50 -10.76
CA LEU A 70 -9.13 3.20 -9.49
C LEU A 70 -8.05 2.74 -8.52
N PHE A 71 -7.31 3.70 -7.96
CA PHE A 71 -6.27 3.48 -6.96
C PHE A 71 -6.73 4.08 -5.63
N CYS A 72 -6.90 3.25 -4.61
CA CYS A 72 -7.20 3.70 -3.24
C CYS A 72 -5.96 3.48 -2.36
N VAL A 73 -5.45 4.55 -1.76
CA VAL A 73 -4.24 4.52 -0.93
C VAL A 73 -4.65 4.53 0.53
N THR A 74 -4.18 3.54 1.30
CA THR A 74 -4.47 3.36 2.72
C THR A 74 -3.17 3.33 3.51
N GLU A 75 -3.15 3.83 4.75
CA GLU A 75 -1.98 3.68 5.62
C GLU A 75 -1.78 2.22 6.05
N ASP A 76 -0.55 1.72 5.99
CA ASP A 76 -0.14 0.54 6.75
C ASP A 76 0.24 0.95 8.17
N LYS A 77 -0.72 0.77 9.08
CA LYS A 77 -0.52 1.02 10.51
C LYS A 77 0.62 0.18 11.09
N ALA A 78 0.97 -0.96 10.51
CA ALA A 78 2.10 -1.77 10.99
C ALA A 78 3.45 -1.16 10.61
N ALA A 79 3.58 -0.60 9.41
CA ALA A 79 4.82 0.02 8.94
C ALA A 79 5.03 1.42 9.52
N TYR A 80 3.97 2.19 9.74
CA TYR A 80 4.08 3.56 10.27
C TYR A 80 4.58 3.62 11.73
N HIS A 81 4.33 2.58 12.54
CA HIS A 81 4.86 2.50 13.90
C HIS A 81 6.41 2.47 13.93
N LEU A 82 7.07 1.94 12.89
CA LEU A 82 8.53 1.90 12.78
C LEU A 82 9.16 3.30 12.65
N LYS A 83 8.39 4.30 12.23
CA LYS A 83 8.86 5.68 12.06
C LYS A 83 8.89 6.46 13.38
N ASN A 84 8.13 6.00 14.37
CA ASN A 84 7.98 6.65 15.68
C ASN A 84 8.81 5.98 16.78
N GLU A 85 9.36 4.80 16.53
CA GLU A 85 10.35 4.22 17.42
C GLU A 85 11.65 5.01 17.29
N LYS A 86 11.99 5.78 18.34
CA LYS A 86 13.37 6.17 18.57
C LYS A 86 14.14 4.87 18.74
N PHE A 87 14.84 4.44 17.70
CA PHE A 87 15.83 3.39 17.83
C PHE A 87 16.90 3.93 18.78
N ASP A 88 16.80 3.55 20.04
CA ASP A 88 17.87 3.71 21.00
C ASP A 88 18.98 2.76 20.54
N HIS A 89 19.82 3.23 19.62
CA HIS A 89 20.98 2.49 19.17
C HIS A 89 21.86 2.29 20.40
N LYS A 90 21.74 1.13 21.06
CA LYS A 90 22.78 0.68 21.98
C LYS A 90 24.04 0.60 21.13
N GLU A 91 25.08 1.35 21.51
CA GLU A 91 26.40 1.21 20.92
C GLU A 91 26.78 -0.27 20.99
N HIS A 92 26.79 -0.93 19.84
CA HIS A 92 27.33 -2.26 19.73
C HIS A 92 28.84 -2.13 19.85
N SER A 93 29.46 -2.94 20.72
CA SER A 93 30.92 -3.10 20.74
C SER A 93 31.39 -3.40 19.31
N LYS A 94 32.21 -2.51 18.75
CA LYS A 94 32.90 -2.73 17.48
C LYS A 94 33.94 -3.83 17.69
N HIS A 95 33.51 -5.08 17.72
CA HIS A 95 34.43 -6.19 17.51
C HIS A 95 34.56 -6.38 16.00
N ASP A 96 35.53 -5.69 15.42
CA ASP A 96 35.91 -5.95 14.04
C ASP A 96 36.59 -7.33 14.00
N VAL A 97 36.05 -8.23 13.18
CA VAL A 97 36.53 -9.63 13.09
C VAL A 97 37.97 -9.67 12.53
N TRP A 98 38.42 -8.57 11.93
CA TRP A 98 39.72 -8.40 11.30
C TRP A 98 40.83 -7.91 12.25
N ASP A 99 40.52 -7.59 13.51
CA ASP A 99 41.52 -7.17 14.52
C ASP A 99 42.38 -8.32 15.04
N LYS A 100 42.05 -9.57 14.69
CA LYS A 100 42.94 -10.70 14.97
C LYS A 100 43.94 -10.79 13.82
N GLY A 101 45.08 -10.14 14.01
CA GLY A 101 46.23 -10.21 13.12
C GLY A 101 46.49 -11.63 12.64
N LEU A 102 46.84 -11.75 11.35
CA LEU A 102 47.20 -13.02 10.74
C LEU A 102 48.32 -13.69 11.56
N PRO A 103 48.26 -15.01 11.79
CA PRO A 103 49.36 -15.71 12.44
C PRO A 103 50.62 -15.55 11.58
N GLU A 104 51.69 -15.04 12.18
CA GLU A 104 53.01 -15.05 11.56
C GLU A 104 53.50 -16.50 11.47
N ASP A 105 53.93 -16.90 10.26
CA ASP A 105 54.48 -18.23 9.94
C ASP A 105 55.79 -18.55 10.69
#